data_AF-A0A8J9Z228-F1
#
_entry.id   AF-A0A8J9Z228-F1
#
_cell.length_a   1.000
_cell.length_b   1.000
_cell.length_c   1.000
_cell.angle_alpha   90.00
_cell.angle_beta   90.00
_cell.angle_gamma   90.00
#
_symmetry.space_group_name_H-M   'P 1'
#
loop_
_entity.id
_entity.type
_entity.pdbx_description
1 polymer ?
#
loop_
_entity_poly.entity_id
_entity_poly.type
_entity_poly.pdbx_seq_one_letter_code
_entity_poly.pdbx_strand_id
1 'polypeptide(L)'
;MSGCAISCWILLLLSVTCSPDNAEGLTTYQVHVDASKIVRNLTHFWESTGFCPPLPHQRADLYDLSEDEVQNLALIGSVPQGGIKQVRIHWLLDLVTARYVRSYTSL
;
A
#
# COMPACT_ATOMS: atom_id res chain seq x y z
N MET A 1 -58.91 45.68 28.61
CA MET A 1 -59.13 44.61 27.61
C MET A 1 -58.43 45.02 26.33
N SER A 2 -57.83 44.05 25.62
CA SER A 2 -57.09 44.20 24.35
C SER A 2 -55.61 44.56 24.48
N GLY A 3 -54.79 43.54 24.78
CA GLY A 3 -53.33 43.63 24.71
C GLY A 3 -52.67 42.30 24.31
N CYS A 4 -53.43 41.36 23.72
CA CYS A 4 -53.00 39.97 23.60
C CYS A 4 -52.77 39.47 22.16
N ALA A 5 -53.07 40.27 21.13
CA ALA A 5 -53.14 39.75 19.76
C ALA A 5 -51.89 40.00 18.88
N ILE A 6 -50.98 40.92 19.26
CA ILE A 6 -49.87 41.33 18.38
C ILE A 6 -48.52 40.68 18.79
N SER A 7 -48.43 40.17 20.02
CA SER A 7 -47.22 39.51 20.56
C SER A 7 -46.99 38.10 20.00
N CYS A 8 -47.99 37.45 19.40
CA CYS A 8 -47.87 36.04 19.00
C CYS A 8 -47.34 35.85 17.56
N TRP A 9 -47.42 36.88 16.72
CA TRP A 9 -47.04 36.76 15.30
C TRP A 9 -45.56 37.03 15.02
N ILE A 10 -44.88 37.82 15.88
CA ILE A 10 -43.45 38.12 15.70
C ILE A 10 -42.56 36.94 16.14
N LEU A 11 -43.03 36.10 17.06
CA LEU A 11 -42.30 34.91 17.52
C LEU A 11 -42.38 33.73 16.54
N LEU A 12 -43.26 33.77 15.55
CA LEU A 12 -43.44 32.68 14.58
C LEU A 12 -42.56 32.82 13.33
N LEU A 13 -41.97 34.00 13.10
CA LEU A 13 -41.10 34.26 11.94
C LEU A 13 -39.59 34.04 12.19
N LEU A 14 -39.18 33.67 13.41
CA LEU A 14 -37.78 33.41 13.75
C LEU A 14 -37.40 31.91 13.87
N SER A 15 -38.30 30.99 13.51
CA SER A 15 -38.06 29.55 13.65
C SER A 15 -37.81 28.81 12.33
N VAL A 16 -37.82 29.50 11.19
CA VAL A 16 -37.57 28.88 9.88
C VAL A 16 -36.27 29.39 9.28
N THR A 17 -35.18 29.28 10.04
CA THR A 17 -33.85 29.13 9.43
C THR A 17 -33.56 27.65 9.35
N CYS A 18 -33.84 27.10 8.16
CA CYS A 18 -33.08 26.05 7.50
C CYS A 18 -32.38 25.03 8.42
N SER A 19 -33.00 23.86 8.64
CA SER A 19 -32.20 22.64 8.80
C SER A 19 -32.35 21.84 7.50
N PRO A 20 -31.29 21.72 6.68
CA PRO A 20 -31.31 20.78 5.57
C PRO A 20 -31.18 19.37 6.17
N ASP A 21 -32.29 18.79 6.63
CA ASP A 21 -32.32 17.42 7.18
C ASP A 21 -32.18 16.33 6.09
N ASN A 22 -31.73 16.69 4.89
CA ASN A 22 -31.50 15.77 3.78
C ASN A 22 -30.15 16.00 3.09
N ALA A 23 -29.11 16.37 3.84
CA ALA A 23 -27.75 16.07 3.39
C ALA A 23 -27.54 14.58 3.65
N GLU A 24 -27.43 13.75 2.61
CA GLU A 24 -27.05 12.35 2.74
C GLU A 24 -25.76 12.27 3.56
N GLY A 25 -25.93 11.87 4.82
CA GLY A 25 -25.01 12.21 5.89
C GLY A 25 -23.70 11.46 5.75
N LEU A 26 -22.60 12.21 5.68
CA LEU A 26 -21.25 11.66 5.78
C LEU A 26 -21.14 10.91 7.12
N THR A 27 -21.16 9.58 7.08
CA THR A 27 -20.99 8.77 8.29
C THR A 27 -19.59 9.00 8.85
N THR A 28 -19.52 9.56 10.05
CA THR A 28 -18.25 9.86 10.72
C THR A 28 -17.92 8.73 11.69
N TYR A 29 -16.74 8.13 11.54
CA TYR A 29 -16.23 7.10 12.44
C TYR A 29 -15.23 7.69 13.43
N GLN A 30 -15.36 7.34 14.72
CA GLN A 30 -14.38 7.70 15.75
C GLN A 30 -13.49 6.50 16.05
N VAL A 31 -12.17 6.68 15.95
CA VAL A 31 -11.16 5.65 16.25
C VAL A 31 -10.31 6.12 17.41
N HIS A 32 -10.30 5.35 18.50
CA HIS A 32 -9.48 5.62 19.69
C HIS A 32 -8.31 4.64 19.77
N VAL A 33 -7.10 5.15 19.98
CA VAL A 33 -5.86 4.35 20.14
C VAL A 33 -5.20 4.71 21.46
N ASP A 34 -5.06 3.74 22.36
CA ASP A 34 -4.35 3.88 23.64
C ASP A 34 -2.92 3.33 23.51
N ALA A 35 -1.95 4.23 23.38
CA ALA A 35 -0.54 3.88 23.24
C ALA A 35 0.12 3.40 24.56
N SER A 36 -0.54 3.57 25.72
CA SER A 36 -0.02 3.11 27.01
C SER A 36 -0.21 1.60 27.22
N LYS A 37 -1.10 0.98 26.44
CA LYS A 37 -1.48 -0.43 26.58
C LYS A 37 -0.87 -1.29 25.47
N ILE A 38 0.26 -1.94 25.77
CA ILE A 38 0.86 -2.93 24.88
C ILE A 38 0.07 -4.25 24.98
N VAL A 39 -0.58 -4.66 23.89
CA VAL A 39 -1.41 -5.89 23.86
C VAL A 39 -0.58 -7.13 23.51
N ARG A 40 0.25 -7.06 22.46
CA ARG A 40 1.10 -8.16 21.98
C ARG A 40 2.19 -7.65 21.05
N ASN A 41 3.17 -8.49 20.77
CA ASN A 41 4.15 -8.23 19.72
C ASN A 41 3.49 -8.30 18.33
N LEU A 42 3.84 -7.38 17.44
CA LEU A 42 3.43 -7.37 16.04
C LEU A 42 4.67 -7.50 15.16
N THR A 43 4.83 -8.66 14.54
CA THR A 43 5.91 -8.91 13.59
C THR A 43 5.56 -8.38 12.21
N HIS A 44 6.54 -7.89 11.48
CA HIS A 44 6.37 -7.48 10.09
C HIS A 44 6.34 -8.70 9.15
N PHE A 45 5.18 -9.33 9.00
CA PHE A 45 5.03 -10.55 8.19
C PHE A 45 4.90 -10.29 6.68
N TRP A 46 4.88 -9.03 6.26
CA TRP A 46 4.57 -8.59 4.89
C TRP A 46 5.81 -8.12 4.10
N GLU A 47 7.02 -8.29 4.63
CA GLU A 47 8.27 -7.72 4.10
C GLU A 47 8.79 -8.42 2.83
N SER A 48 7.92 -8.93 1.95
CA SER A 48 8.30 -9.66 0.74
C SER A 48 7.54 -9.15 -0.49
N THR A 49 8.26 -9.11 -1.62
CA THR A 49 7.70 -8.88 -2.96
C THR A 49 8.21 -9.96 -3.93
N GLY A 50 7.87 -9.87 -5.21
CA GLY A 50 8.39 -10.76 -6.24
C GLY A 50 7.94 -10.38 -7.64
N PHE A 51 8.64 -10.91 -8.64
CA PHE A 51 8.33 -10.72 -10.05
C PHE A 51 8.69 -11.98 -10.85
N CYS A 52 8.25 -11.99 -12.11
CA CYS A 52 8.60 -13.01 -13.09
C CYS A 52 9.12 -12.31 -14.35
N PRO A 53 10.34 -12.61 -14.82
CA PRO A 53 10.85 -12.04 -16.06
C PRO A 53 9.93 -12.41 -17.24
N PRO A 54 9.78 -11.53 -18.24
CA PRO A 54 8.93 -11.78 -19.39
C PRO A 54 9.44 -12.96 -20.23
N LEU A 55 8.60 -13.41 -21.17
CA LEU A 55 9.04 -14.37 -22.19
C LEU A 55 10.03 -13.71 -23.17
N PRO A 56 10.99 -14.47 -23.73
CA PRO A 56 11.33 -15.85 -23.41
C PRO A 56 12.19 -15.96 -22.14
N HIS A 57 11.89 -16.89 -21.24
CA HIS A 57 12.57 -17.01 -19.94
C HIS A 57 14.07 -17.36 -20.06
N GLN A 58 14.51 -17.97 -21.17
CA GLN A 58 15.93 -18.23 -21.44
C GLN A 58 16.74 -16.95 -21.64
N ARG A 59 16.08 -15.81 -21.84
CA ARG A 59 16.68 -14.47 -21.90
C ARG A 59 16.26 -13.57 -20.74
N ALA A 60 15.96 -14.17 -19.58
CA ALA A 60 15.69 -13.43 -18.35
C ALA A 60 16.85 -12.48 -17.98
N ASP A 61 18.09 -12.78 -18.42
CA ASP A 61 19.26 -11.90 -18.27
C ASP A 61 19.01 -10.48 -18.79
N LEU A 62 18.25 -10.34 -19.89
CA LEU A 62 17.96 -9.05 -20.49
C LEU A 62 17.02 -8.20 -19.65
N TYR A 63 16.22 -8.81 -18.78
CA TYR A 63 15.30 -8.13 -17.89
C TYR A 63 15.91 -7.97 -16.49
N ASP A 64 16.32 -9.08 -15.87
CA ASP A 64 16.83 -9.15 -14.49
C ASP A 64 18.09 -8.29 -14.29
N LEU A 65 18.91 -8.12 -15.34
CA LEU A 65 20.15 -7.34 -15.30
C LEU A 65 20.04 -6.00 -16.04
N SER A 66 18.83 -5.59 -16.44
CA SER A 66 18.60 -4.30 -17.09
C SER A 66 18.79 -3.14 -16.11
N GLU A 67 19.12 -1.95 -16.62
CA GLU A 67 19.15 -0.71 -15.82
C GLU A 67 17.80 -0.41 -15.17
N ASP A 68 16.70 -0.79 -15.83
CA ASP A 68 15.35 -0.65 -15.30
C ASP A 68 15.16 -1.48 -14.02
N GLU A 69 15.64 -2.74 -14.02
CA GLU A 69 15.54 -3.60 -12.84
C GLU A 69 16.53 -3.20 -11.75
N VAL A 70 17.71 -2.68 -12.11
CA VAL A 70 18.65 -2.06 -11.14
C VAL A 70 17.97 -0.89 -10.41
N GLN A 71 17.30 0.00 -11.15
CA GLN A 71 16.58 1.12 -10.55
C GLN A 71 15.37 0.65 -9.73
N ASN A 72 14.64 -0.37 -10.19
CA ASN A 72 13.52 -0.97 -9.47
C ASN A 72 13.96 -1.56 -8.12
N LEU A 73 15.05 -2.35 -8.11
CA LEU A 73 15.61 -2.92 -6.88
C LEU A 73 16.16 -1.85 -5.94
N ALA A 74 16.70 -0.74 -6.46
CA ALA A 74 17.08 0.41 -5.64
C ALA A 74 15.86 1.05 -4.95
N LEU A 75 14.73 1.17 -5.65
CA LEU A 75 13.48 1.68 -5.07
C LEU A 75 12.93 0.72 -4.01
N ILE A 76 12.90 -0.58 -4.30
CA ILE A 76 12.47 -1.62 -3.34
C ILE A 76 13.36 -1.59 -2.09
N GLY A 77 14.68 -1.52 -2.27
CA GLY A 77 15.65 -1.46 -1.18
C GLY A 77 15.65 -0.14 -0.40
N SER A 78 15.09 0.93 -0.97
CA SER A 78 14.98 2.23 -0.30
C SER A 78 13.90 2.29 0.79
N VAL A 79 13.03 1.28 0.86
CA VAL A 79 11.95 1.23 1.86
C VAL A 79 12.55 1.23 3.28
N PRO A 80 12.22 2.21 4.15
CA PRO A 80 12.85 2.36 5.45
C PRO A 80 12.71 1.12 6.35
N GLN A 81 13.69 0.95 7.24
CA GLN A 81 13.69 -0.07 8.30
C GLN A 81 13.53 -1.51 7.79
N GLY A 82 13.95 -1.78 6.55
CA GLY A 82 13.77 -3.09 5.93
C GLY A 82 12.30 -3.43 5.69
N GLY A 83 11.47 -2.45 5.34
CA GLY A 83 10.05 -2.69 5.05
C GLY A 83 9.81 -3.67 3.90
N ILE A 84 10.81 -3.90 3.04
CA ILE A 84 10.91 -5.07 2.15
C ILE A 84 12.28 -5.73 2.37
N LYS A 85 12.30 -7.05 2.57
CA LYS A 85 13.50 -7.86 2.86
C LYS A 85 13.74 -8.96 1.83
N GLN A 86 12.70 -9.42 1.14
CA GLN A 86 12.79 -10.51 0.16
C GLN A 86 12.20 -10.09 -1.18
N VAL A 87 12.89 -10.46 -2.26
CA VAL A 87 12.36 -10.45 -3.63
C VAL A 87 12.35 -11.89 -4.14
N ARG A 88 11.16 -12.45 -4.37
CA ARG A 88 11.00 -13.78 -4.96
C ARG A 88 11.02 -13.68 -6.48
N ILE A 89 12.09 -14.16 -7.10
CA ILE A 89 12.32 -14.07 -8.56
C ILE A 89 12.11 -15.44 -9.20
N HIS A 90 11.29 -15.51 -10.26
CA HIS A 90 11.07 -16.75 -11.01
C HIS A 90 12.21 -17.00 -12.00
N TRP A 91 12.44 -18.26 -12.38
CA TRP A 91 13.40 -18.65 -13.43
C TRP A 91 14.87 -18.31 -13.17
N LEU A 92 15.28 -18.09 -11.92
CA LEU A 92 16.68 -17.79 -11.57
C LEU A 92 17.72 -18.79 -12.12
N LEU A 93 17.35 -20.06 -12.30
CA LEU A 93 18.26 -21.07 -12.86
C LEU A 93 18.50 -20.92 -14.37
N ASP A 94 17.64 -20.20 -15.09
CA ASP A 94 17.83 -19.91 -16.52
C ASP A 94 18.98 -18.89 -16.74
N LEU A 95 19.42 -18.20 -15.69
CA LEU A 95 20.63 -17.34 -15.71
C LEU A 95 21.94 -18.14 -15.64
N VAL A 96 21.87 -19.44 -15.31
CA VAL A 96 23.06 -20.28 -15.10
C VAL A 96 23.39 -21.06 -16.37
N THR A 97 24.66 -21.03 -16.79
CA THR A 97 25.18 -21.87 -17.89
C THR A 97 26.22 -22.86 -17.37
N ALA A 98 26.12 -24.12 -17.81
CA ALA A 98 27.10 -25.16 -17.50
C ALA A 98 28.00 -25.43 -18.72
N ARG A 99 29.31 -25.51 -18.51
CA ARG A 99 30.28 -25.92 -19.54
C ARG A 99 31.03 -27.16 -19.08
N TYR A 100 30.98 -28.22 -19.88
CA TYR A 100 31.81 -29.40 -19.65
C TYR A 100 33.21 -29.15 -20.22
N VAL A 101 34.23 -29.20 -19.37
CA VAL A 101 35.63 -29.09 -19.77
C VAL A 101 36.25 -30.49 -19.75
N ARG A 102 36.62 -31.00 -20.92
CA ARG A 102 37.32 -32.30 -21.04
C ARG A 102 38.83 -32.05 -20.95
N SER A 103 39.44 -32.42 -19.84
CA SER A 103 40.89 -32.41 -19.71
C SER A 103 41.47 -33.59 -20.50
N TYR A 104 42.10 -33.31 -21.64
CA TYR A 104 42.92 -34.31 -22.32
C TYR A 104 44.30 -34.34 -21.65
N THR A 105 44.66 -35.46 -21.07
CA THR A 105 46.05 -35.74 -20.66
C THR A 105 46.79 -36.20 -21.90
N SER A 106 47.68 -35.36 -22.42
CA SER A 106 48.65 -35.77 -23.44
C SER A 106 49.65 -36.73 -22.80
N LEU A 107 49.60 -38.00 -23.19
CA LEU A 107 50.68 -38.96 -22.98
C LEU A 107 51.62 -38.93 -24.19
#